data_AF-A0A6B2DMQ5-F1
#
_entry.id   AF-A0A6B2DMQ5-F1
#
_cell.length_a   1.000
_cell.length_b   1.000
_cell.length_c   1.000
_cell.angle_alpha   90.00
_cell.angle_beta   90.00
_cell.angle_gamma   90.00
#
_symmetry.space_group_name_H-M   'P 1'
#
loop_
_entity.id
_entity.type
_entity.pdbx_description
1 polymer ?
#
loop_
_entity_poly.entity_id
_entity_poly.type
_entity_poly.pdbx_seq_one_letter_code
_entity_poly.pdbx_strand_id
1 'polypeptide(L)'
;RWSAAAAPELALRLVAALTWYWWLRGLRSEATPFADAVLAAVGPEPPPGLAEEYVLCLIHASDTATGIEPIVRRLDGPLRHPYLFLLWAFSPRPKAKEGERLAALIGPDPWSRAFARIGDGLGAQYGGRIADAEAHFAAALAGFRELGDRWGAASALEKL
;
A
#
# COMPACT_ATOMS: atom_id res chain seq x y z
N ARG A 1 3.44 23.25 4.63
CA ARG A 1 2.30 24.01 4.04
C ARG A 1 2.72 24.83 2.81
N TRP A 2 3.88 25.50 2.81
CA TRP A 2 4.38 26.21 1.61
C TRP A 2 4.66 25.28 0.41
N SER A 3 5.24 24.10 0.64
CA SER A 3 5.57 23.14 -0.42
C SER A 3 4.36 22.63 -1.22
N ALA A 4 3.19 22.45 -0.59
CA ALA A 4 2.00 21.98 -1.31
C ALA A 4 1.51 22.98 -2.36
N ALA A 5 1.60 24.29 -2.07
CA ALA A 5 1.21 25.35 -2.99
C ALA A 5 2.32 25.73 -3.98
N ALA A 6 3.58 25.67 -3.56
CA ALA A 6 4.73 26.10 -4.36
C ALA A 6 5.34 24.98 -5.24
N ALA A 7 5.20 23.71 -4.84
CA ALA A 7 5.79 22.55 -5.50
C ALA A 7 4.99 21.25 -5.21
N PRO A 8 3.76 21.13 -5.74
CA PRO A 8 2.85 20.03 -5.42
C PRO A 8 3.42 18.63 -5.75
N GLU A 9 4.18 18.48 -6.84
CA GLU A 9 4.80 17.21 -7.22
C GLU A 9 5.93 16.79 -6.28
N LEU A 10 6.66 17.75 -5.70
CA LEU A 10 7.64 17.45 -4.67
C LEU A 10 6.94 17.05 -3.37
N ALA A 11 5.83 17.73 -3.05
CA ALA A 11 5.04 17.39 -1.87
C ALA A 11 4.45 15.98 -1.96
N LEU A 12 3.97 15.54 -3.13
CA LEU A 12 3.56 14.15 -3.39
C LEU A 12 4.68 13.15 -3.08
N ARG A 13 5.90 13.39 -3.60
CA ARG A 13 7.06 12.53 -3.35
C ARG A 13 7.44 12.48 -1.87
N LEU A 14 7.34 13.60 -1.17
CA LEU A 14 7.61 13.66 0.28
C LEU A 14 6.57 12.86 1.08
N VAL A 15 5.28 12.98 0.75
CA VAL A 15 4.22 12.18 1.37
C VAL A 15 4.48 10.70 1.15
N ALA A 16 4.81 10.29 -0.07
CA ALA A 16 5.14 8.90 -0.36
C ALA A 16 6.35 8.41 0.46
N ALA A 17 7.46 9.16 0.47
CA ALA A 17 8.67 8.79 1.20
C ALA A 17 8.44 8.67 2.73
N LEU A 18 7.56 9.49 3.30
CA LEU A 18 7.24 9.47 4.74
C LEU A 18 6.12 8.49 5.11
N THR A 19 5.42 7.94 4.12
CA THR A 19 4.26 7.09 4.35
C THR A 19 4.60 5.87 5.20
N TRP A 20 5.68 5.17 4.89
CA TRP A 20 6.07 3.98 5.64
C TRP A 20 6.46 4.31 7.09
N TYR A 21 7.13 5.44 7.31
CA TYR A 21 7.44 5.94 8.64
C TYR A 21 6.17 6.22 9.46
N TRP A 22 5.20 6.95 8.90
CA TRP A 22 3.94 7.25 9.59
C TRP A 22 3.15 5.98 9.90
N TRP A 23 3.16 5.00 8.99
CA TRP A 23 2.50 3.72 9.21
C TRP A 23 3.09 2.97 10.41
N LEU A 24 4.41 2.77 10.42
CA LEU A 24 5.10 2.03 11.47
C LEU A 24 5.01 2.70 12.85
N ARG A 25 4.90 4.03 12.88
CA ARG A 25 4.79 4.80 14.12
C ARG A 25 3.35 5.03 14.58
N GLY A 26 2.36 4.57 13.83
CA GLY A 26 0.94 4.80 14.13
C GLY A 26 0.50 6.26 13.95
N LEU A 27 1.27 7.07 13.23
CA LEU A 27 1.07 8.52 13.06
C LEU A 27 0.25 8.86 11.81
N ARG A 28 -0.68 7.98 11.42
CA ARG A 28 -1.46 8.11 10.17
C ARG A 28 -2.26 9.42 10.12
N SER A 29 -2.84 9.81 11.25
CA SER A 29 -3.60 11.06 11.37
C SER A 29 -2.74 12.31 11.23
N GLU A 30 -1.42 12.24 11.47
CA GLU A 30 -0.51 13.37 11.25
C GLU A 30 -0.28 13.62 9.76
N ALA A 31 -0.38 12.59 8.91
CA ALA A 31 -0.23 12.71 7.46
C ALA A 31 -1.43 13.42 6.81
N THR A 32 -2.63 13.25 7.37
CA THR A 32 -3.89 13.68 6.77
C THR A 32 -3.93 15.16 6.37
N PRO A 33 -3.58 16.14 7.22
CA PRO A 33 -3.64 17.55 6.83
C PRO A 33 -2.64 17.91 5.72
N PHE A 34 -1.55 17.15 5.59
CA PHE A 34 -0.59 17.33 4.49
C PHE A 34 -1.13 16.71 3.20
N ALA A 35 -1.69 15.52 3.28
CA ALA A 35 -2.28 14.83 2.14
C ALA A 35 -3.43 15.63 1.53
N ASP A 36 -4.35 16.14 2.35
CA ASP A 36 -5.49 16.95 1.90
C ASP A 36 -5.01 18.23 1.19
N ALA A 37 -4.01 18.91 1.75
CA ALA A 37 -3.45 20.13 1.15
C ALA A 37 -2.75 19.86 -0.19
N VAL A 38 -2.05 18.73 -0.32
CA VAL A 38 -1.37 18.35 -1.57
C VAL A 38 -2.40 17.98 -2.64
N LEU A 39 -3.42 17.18 -2.30
CA LEU A 39 -4.47 16.80 -3.25
C LEU A 39 -5.28 18.02 -3.72
N ALA A 40 -5.56 18.97 -2.83
CA ALA A 40 -6.23 20.22 -3.20
C ALA A 40 -5.41 21.05 -4.21
N ALA A 41 -4.08 21.01 -4.12
CA ALA A 41 -3.19 21.73 -5.04
C ALA A 41 -2.98 20.99 -6.37
N VAL A 42 -2.95 19.65 -6.35
CA VAL A 42 -2.75 18.80 -7.54
C VAL A 42 -4.03 18.69 -8.38
N GLY A 43 -5.19 18.60 -7.73
CA GLY A 43 -6.47 18.34 -8.38
C GLY A 43 -6.81 16.84 -8.50
N PRO A 44 -7.81 16.49 -9.32
CA PRO A 44 -8.41 15.15 -9.35
C PRO A 44 -7.61 14.10 -10.12
N GLU A 45 -6.61 14.50 -10.91
CA GLU A 45 -5.82 13.58 -11.74
C GLU A 45 -4.35 13.54 -11.27
N PRO A 46 -3.72 12.35 -11.27
CA PRO A 46 -2.32 12.23 -10.91
C PRO A 46 -1.41 12.92 -11.96
N PRO A 47 -0.39 13.68 -11.53
CA PRO A 47 0.60 14.20 -12.46
C PRO A 47 1.35 13.07 -13.19
N PRO A 48 1.87 13.30 -14.41
CA PRO A 48 2.60 12.29 -15.16
C PRO A 48 3.75 11.68 -14.36
N GLY A 49 3.78 10.34 -14.28
CA GLY A 49 4.81 9.59 -13.56
C GLY A 49 4.69 9.60 -12.03
N LEU A 50 3.62 10.15 -11.46
CA LEU A 50 3.40 10.24 -10.00
C LEU A 50 2.14 9.51 -9.52
N ALA A 51 1.67 8.53 -10.28
CA ALA A 51 0.44 7.80 -9.95
C ALA A 51 0.53 7.07 -8.59
N GLU A 52 1.66 6.44 -8.27
CA GLU A 52 1.84 5.77 -6.97
C GLU A 52 1.88 6.76 -5.80
N GLU A 53 2.62 7.86 -5.95
CA GLU A 53 2.71 8.92 -4.94
C GLU A 53 1.34 9.57 -4.70
N TYR A 54 0.59 9.79 -5.78
CA TYR A 54 -0.78 10.29 -5.71
C TYR A 54 -1.69 9.32 -4.97
N VAL A 55 -1.62 8.01 -5.25
CA VAL A 55 -2.39 6.98 -4.53
C VAL A 55 -2.01 6.94 -3.05
N LEU A 56 -0.72 7.00 -2.70
CA LEU A 56 -0.29 7.06 -1.30
C LEU A 56 -0.85 8.31 -0.59
N CYS A 57 -0.92 9.43 -1.31
CA CYS A 57 -1.56 10.64 -0.80
C CYS A 57 -3.07 10.44 -0.58
N LEU A 58 -3.79 9.82 -1.52
CA LEU A 58 -5.22 9.47 -1.38
C LEU A 58 -5.50 8.55 -0.19
N ILE A 59 -4.57 7.65 0.16
CA ILE A 59 -4.71 6.73 1.30
C ILE A 59 -4.71 7.49 2.64
N HIS A 60 -3.92 8.56 2.77
CA HIS A 60 -3.83 9.36 4.00
C HIS A 60 -4.87 10.46 4.11
N ALA A 61 -5.49 10.84 3.00
CA ALA A 61 -6.48 11.91 2.93
C ALA A 61 -7.74 11.59 3.74
N SER A 62 -8.35 12.64 4.32
CA SER A 62 -9.52 12.50 5.19
C SER A 62 -10.76 12.06 4.40
N ASP A 63 -11.00 12.72 3.27
CA ASP A 63 -12.03 12.38 2.31
C ASP A 63 -11.55 12.81 0.91
N THR A 64 -11.89 12.02 -0.10
CA THR A 64 -11.63 12.41 -1.49
C THR A 64 -12.59 11.67 -2.41
N ALA A 65 -13.23 12.45 -3.29
CA ALA A 65 -14.10 11.96 -4.35
C ALA A 65 -13.33 11.11 -5.38
N THR A 66 -12.00 11.18 -5.38
CA THR A 66 -11.15 10.43 -6.30
C THR A 66 -11.01 8.98 -5.84
N GLY A 67 -11.39 8.05 -6.71
CA GLY A 67 -11.23 6.61 -6.48
C GLY A 67 -9.77 6.17 -6.62
N ILE A 68 -9.30 5.30 -5.73
CA ILE A 68 -7.94 4.72 -5.81
C ILE A 68 -7.88 3.63 -6.89
N GLU A 69 -8.89 2.75 -6.93
CA GLU A 69 -8.93 1.59 -7.83
C GLU A 69 -8.71 1.94 -9.32
N PRO A 70 -9.34 3.00 -9.90
CA PRO A 70 -9.12 3.35 -11.30
C PRO A 70 -7.70 3.83 -11.63
N ILE A 71 -6.92 4.25 -10.63
CA ILE A 71 -5.53 4.70 -10.79
C ILE A 71 -4.56 3.53 -10.62
N VAL A 72 -4.86 2.60 -9.71
CA VAL A 72 -4.06 1.38 -9.49
C VAL A 72 -4.18 0.42 -10.67
N ARG A 73 -5.39 0.23 -11.22
CA ARG A 73 -5.53 -0.19 -12.62
C ARG A 73 -4.90 0.90 -13.47
N ARG A 74 -4.19 0.71 -14.57
CA ARG A 74 -3.33 1.73 -15.23
C ARG A 74 -1.91 1.82 -14.67
N LEU A 75 -1.64 1.34 -13.45
CA LEU A 75 -0.25 1.03 -13.09
C LEU A 75 0.17 -0.24 -13.83
N ASP A 76 1.41 -0.22 -14.32
CA ASP A 76 2.03 -1.31 -15.06
C ASP A 76 3.37 -1.66 -14.42
N GLY A 77 3.62 -2.96 -14.29
CA GLY A 77 4.86 -3.49 -13.72
C GLY A 77 4.96 -3.35 -12.20
N PRO A 78 6.13 -3.72 -11.63
CA PRO A 78 6.33 -3.69 -10.19
C PRO A 78 6.20 -2.29 -9.61
N LEU A 79 5.52 -2.17 -8.46
CA LEU A 79 5.39 -0.92 -7.71
C LEU A 79 6.77 -0.42 -7.27
N ARG A 80 7.03 0.88 -7.46
CA ARG A 80 8.22 1.56 -6.91
C ARG A 80 8.12 1.70 -5.40
N HIS A 81 6.90 1.75 -4.87
CA HIS A 81 6.60 1.79 -3.44
C HIS A 81 5.89 0.50 -3.01
N PRO A 82 6.63 -0.59 -2.71
CA PRO A 82 6.08 -1.89 -2.27
C PRO A 82 4.94 -1.82 -1.25
N TYR A 83 5.08 -0.93 -0.27
CA TYR A 83 4.10 -0.75 0.80
C TYR A 83 2.77 -0.15 0.31
N LEU A 84 2.70 0.43 -0.89
CA LEU A 84 1.44 0.90 -1.48
C LEU A 84 0.41 -0.23 -1.53
N PHE A 85 0.82 -1.42 -2.00
CA PHE A 85 -0.09 -2.55 -2.08
C PHE A 85 -0.65 -2.94 -0.71
N LEU A 86 0.23 -3.01 0.29
CA LEU A 86 -0.12 -3.24 1.69
C LEU A 86 -1.14 -2.19 2.19
N LEU A 87 -0.83 -0.91 2.04
CA LEU A 87 -1.67 0.17 2.56
C LEU A 87 -3.00 0.26 1.84
N TRP A 88 -3.00 -0.01 0.54
CA TRP A 88 -4.22 -0.14 -0.22
C TRP A 88 -5.06 -1.31 0.28
N ALA A 89 -4.45 -2.48 0.56
CA ALA A 89 -5.13 -3.62 1.15
C ALA A 89 -5.77 -3.32 2.52
N PHE A 90 -5.22 -2.38 3.30
CA PHE A 90 -5.83 -1.89 4.54
C PHE A 90 -6.77 -0.69 4.39
N SER A 91 -6.83 -0.07 3.21
CA SER A 91 -7.76 1.02 2.96
C SER A 91 -9.21 0.51 3.00
N PRO A 92 -10.16 1.26 3.61
CA PRO A 92 -11.58 0.91 3.61
C PRO A 92 -12.24 1.08 2.22
N ARG A 93 -11.50 1.61 1.23
CA ARG A 93 -12.03 1.87 -0.11
C ARG A 93 -12.26 0.58 -0.91
N PRO A 94 -13.26 0.56 -1.83
CA PRO A 94 -13.56 -0.61 -2.66
C PRO A 94 -12.35 -1.07 -3.47
N LYS A 95 -12.24 -2.39 -3.64
CA LYS A 95 -11.20 -3.08 -4.42
C LYS A 95 -11.85 -4.07 -5.37
N ALA A 96 -11.41 -4.11 -6.61
CA ALA A 96 -11.75 -5.18 -7.51
C ALA A 96 -10.93 -6.44 -7.19
N LYS A 97 -11.51 -7.63 -7.37
CA LYS A 97 -10.79 -8.91 -7.20
C LYS A 97 -10.08 -9.26 -8.52
N GLU A 98 -8.77 -9.02 -8.61
CA GLU A 98 -7.97 -9.32 -9.81
C GLU A 98 -6.60 -9.91 -9.44
N GLY A 99 -6.50 -11.25 -9.41
CA GLY A 99 -5.29 -11.96 -8.96
C GLY A 99 -4.06 -11.80 -9.86
N GLU A 100 -4.20 -11.88 -11.19
CA GLU A 100 -3.06 -11.78 -12.12
C GLU A 100 -2.45 -10.36 -12.18
N ARG A 101 -3.31 -9.33 -12.14
CA ARG A 101 -2.89 -7.94 -12.12
C ARG A 101 -2.11 -7.61 -10.85
N LEU A 102 -2.57 -8.16 -9.73
CA LEU A 102 -1.89 -8.01 -8.46
C LEU A 102 -0.47 -8.62 -8.51
N ALA A 103 -0.31 -9.80 -9.09
CA ALA A 103 1.01 -10.42 -9.25
C ALA A 103 1.99 -9.55 -10.05
N ALA A 104 1.51 -8.88 -11.11
CA ALA A 104 2.34 -7.96 -11.91
C ALA A 104 2.80 -6.72 -11.12
N LEU A 105 1.94 -6.18 -10.24
CA LEU A 105 2.25 -5.03 -9.39
C LEU A 105 3.23 -5.36 -8.25
N ILE A 106 3.21 -6.60 -7.74
CA ILE A 106 4.15 -7.07 -6.70
C ILE A 106 5.56 -7.23 -7.30
N GLY A 107 5.65 -7.81 -8.49
CA GLY A 107 6.94 -8.04 -9.14
C GLY A 107 7.86 -9.02 -8.40
N PRO A 108 9.18 -8.97 -8.66
CA PRO A 108 10.14 -9.92 -8.09
C PRO A 108 10.63 -9.57 -6.68
N ASP A 109 10.22 -8.43 -6.12
CA ASP A 109 10.70 -7.96 -4.81
C ASP A 109 10.37 -8.98 -3.69
N PRO A 110 11.38 -9.52 -2.98
CA PRO A 110 11.15 -10.55 -1.96
C PRO A 110 10.21 -10.11 -0.84
N TRP A 111 10.30 -8.85 -0.40
CA TRP A 111 9.45 -8.32 0.66
C TRP A 111 7.99 -8.28 0.22
N SER A 112 7.73 -7.74 -0.97
CA SER A 112 6.39 -7.68 -1.57
C SER A 112 5.80 -9.07 -1.78
N ARG A 113 6.60 -10.04 -2.21
CA ARG A 113 6.18 -11.44 -2.38
C ARG A 113 5.84 -12.10 -1.05
N ALA A 114 6.63 -11.88 0.01
CA ALA A 114 6.32 -12.37 1.35
C ALA A 114 5.02 -11.74 1.87
N PHE A 115 4.81 -10.44 1.62
CA PHE A 115 3.58 -9.77 1.99
C PHE A 115 2.35 -10.28 1.23
N ALA A 116 2.47 -10.54 -0.07
CA ALA A 116 1.39 -11.10 -0.88
C ALA A 116 0.87 -12.43 -0.32
N ARG A 117 1.75 -13.25 0.27
CA ARG A 117 1.36 -14.49 0.95
C ARG A 117 0.46 -14.25 2.16
N ILE A 118 0.60 -13.14 2.90
CA ILE A 118 -0.37 -12.76 3.94
C ILE A 118 -1.75 -12.53 3.30
N GLY A 119 -1.81 -11.81 2.17
CA GLY A 119 -3.05 -11.58 1.44
C GLY A 119 -3.73 -12.87 0.99
N ASP A 120 -2.96 -13.80 0.41
CA ASP A 120 -3.46 -15.13 0.01
C ASP A 120 -4.01 -15.91 1.21
N GLY A 121 -3.28 -15.89 2.34
CA GLY A 121 -3.68 -16.56 3.57
C GLY A 121 -4.98 -16.01 4.15
N LEU A 122 -5.15 -14.68 4.17
CA LEU A 122 -6.42 -14.04 4.58
C LEU A 122 -7.56 -14.44 3.64
N GLY A 123 -7.31 -14.48 2.33
CA GLY A 123 -8.30 -14.93 1.35
C GLY A 123 -8.72 -16.39 1.57
N ALA A 124 -7.78 -17.28 1.86
CA ALA A 124 -8.06 -18.67 2.23
C ALA A 124 -8.83 -18.77 3.55
N GLN A 125 -8.45 -18.02 4.58
CA GLN A 125 -9.09 -17.99 5.89
C GLN A 125 -10.55 -17.54 5.79
N TYR A 126 -10.83 -16.44 5.08
CA TYR A 126 -12.20 -15.98 4.85
C TYR A 126 -13.02 -16.94 3.97
N GLY A 127 -12.36 -17.76 3.16
CA GLY A 127 -12.97 -18.86 2.42
C GLY A 127 -13.13 -20.16 3.20
N GLY A 128 -12.78 -20.20 4.49
CA GLY A 128 -12.86 -21.40 5.34
C GLY A 128 -11.76 -22.45 5.09
N ARG A 129 -10.77 -22.17 4.24
CA ARG A 129 -9.65 -23.07 3.93
C ARG A 129 -8.49 -22.86 4.89
N ILE A 130 -8.66 -23.30 6.14
CA ILE A 130 -7.73 -23.00 7.24
C ILE A 130 -6.32 -23.56 7.01
N ALA A 131 -6.19 -24.80 6.52
CA ALA A 131 -4.88 -25.40 6.25
C ALA A 131 -4.11 -24.64 5.15
N ASP A 132 -4.80 -24.20 4.10
CA ASP A 132 -4.18 -23.39 3.05
C ASP A 132 -3.75 -22.03 3.62
N ALA A 133 -4.58 -21.41 4.46
CA ALA A 133 -4.26 -20.15 5.12
C ALA A 133 -2.98 -20.26 5.97
N GLU A 134 -2.88 -21.30 6.78
CA GLU A 134 -1.69 -21.59 7.60
C GLU A 134 -0.44 -21.75 6.74
N ALA A 135 -0.51 -22.51 5.64
CA ALA A 135 0.61 -22.67 4.71
C ALA A 135 1.06 -21.33 4.10
N HIS A 136 0.12 -20.46 3.74
CA HIS A 136 0.42 -19.12 3.23
C HIS A 136 1.07 -18.23 4.30
N PHE A 137 0.55 -18.21 5.54
CA PHE A 137 1.13 -17.42 6.63
C PHE A 137 2.52 -17.93 7.05
N ALA A 138 2.73 -19.25 7.07
CA ALA A 138 4.04 -19.84 7.34
C ALA A 138 5.08 -19.48 6.27
N ALA A 139 4.69 -19.49 4.99
CA ALA A 139 5.56 -19.05 3.89
C ALA A 139 5.90 -17.55 3.99
N ALA A 140 4.93 -16.71 4.37
CA ALA A 140 5.17 -15.29 4.64
C ALA A 140 6.18 -15.10 5.78
N LEU A 141 5.99 -15.82 6.90
CA LEU A 141 6.89 -15.77 8.06
C LEU A 141 8.31 -16.17 7.71
N ALA A 142 8.50 -17.23 6.92
CA ALA A 142 9.82 -17.66 6.45
C ALA A 142 10.48 -16.55 5.63
N GLY A 143 9.76 -15.97 4.65
CA GLY A 143 10.28 -14.89 3.82
C GLY A 143 10.67 -13.64 4.62
N PHE A 144 9.84 -13.21 5.58
CA PHE A 144 10.19 -12.07 6.42
C PHE A 144 11.38 -12.34 7.35
N ARG A 145 11.53 -13.56 7.85
CA ARG A 145 12.71 -13.95 8.66
C ARG A 145 13.99 -13.95 7.85
N GLU A 146 13.96 -14.45 6.61
CA GLU A 146 15.10 -14.39 5.68
C GLU A 146 15.53 -12.94 5.40
N LEU A 147 14.56 -12.02 5.32
CA LEU A 147 14.81 -10.58 5.11
C LEU A 147 15.22 -9.84 6.40
N GLY A 148 15.11 -10.47 7.57
CA GLY A 148 15.30 -9.81 8.86
C GLY A 148 14.20 -8.79 9.21
N ASP A 149 13.06 -8.82 8.51
CA ASP A 149 11.94 -7.90 8.76
C ASP A 149 11.11 -8.36 9.97
N ARG A 150 11.36 -7.71 11.10
CA ARG A 150 10.64 -7.98 12.35
C ARG A 150 9.18 -7.57 12.31
N TRP A 151 8.84 -6.52 11.56
CA TRP A 151 7.46 -6.07 11.44
C TRP A 151 6.66 -7.09 10.63
N GLY A 152 7.15 -7.47 9.45
CA GLY A 152 6.52 -8.48 8.61
C GLY A 152 6.40 -9.84 9.31
N ALA A 153 7.44 -10.27 10.03
CA ALA A 153 7.40 -11.51 10.81
C ALA A 153 6.32 -11.46 11.91
N ALA A 154 6.19 -10.34 12.62
CA ALA A 154 5.14 -10.17 13.62
C ALA A 154 3.74 -10.18 12.97
N SER A 155 3.57 -9.53 11.82
CA SER A 155 2.30 -9.53 11.06
C SER A 155 1.90 -10.92 10.58
N ALA A 156 2.86 -11.77 10.17
CA ALA A 156 2.57 -13.15 9.81
C ALA A 156 2.22 -14.01 11.04
N LEU A 157 2.94 -13.83 12.16
CA LEU A 157 2.67 -14.53 13.42
C LEU A 157 1.30 -14.19 14.02
N GLU A 158 0.81 -12.96 13.86
CA GLU A 158 -0.53 -12.56 14.30
C GLU A 158 -1.65 -13.39 13.63
N LYS A 159 -1.37 -14.01 12.47
CA LYS A 159 -2.36 -14.75 11.68
C LYS A 159 -2.29 -16.27 11.84
N LEU A 160 -1.23 -16.78 12.48
CA LEU A 160 -1.03 -18.19 12.80
C LEU A 160 -1.63 -18.49 14.18
#